data_AF-A0A1V5XZW5-F1
#
_entry.id   AF-A0A1V5XZW5-F1
#
_cell.length_a   1.000
_cell.length_b   1.000
_cell.length_c   1.000
_cell.angle_alpha   90.00
_cell.angle_beta   90.00
_cell.angle_gamma   90.00
#
_symmetry.space_group_name_H-M   'P 1'
#
loop_
_entity.id
_entity.type
_entity.pdbx_description
1 polymer ?
#
loop_
_entity_poly.entity_id
_entity_poly.type
_entity_poly.pdbx_seq_one_letter_code
_entity_poly.pdbx_strand_id
1 'polypeptide(L)' 'MTHVYKCLVKFGHAGSGKYLEMPIFIRARNIMEALERAKRFRGVKKGNLYRTGASVLQINQAS' A
#
# COMPACT_ATOMS: atom_id res chain seq x y z
N MET A 1 -10.06 11.95 15.92
CA MET A 1 -10.70 10.65 15.60
C MET A 1 -9.80 9.90 14.64
N THR A 2 -9.76 8.56 14.70
CA THR A 2 -9.03 7.72 13.74
C THR A 2 -10.03 6.92 12.92
N HIS A 3 -9.87 6.94 11.60
CA HIS A 3 -10.70 6.21 10.65
C HIS A 3 -9.96 5.01 10.10
N VAL A 4 -10.69 4.01 9.62
CA VAL A 4 -10.11 2.88 8.89
C VAL A 4 -10.08 3.24 7.41
N TYR A 5 -8.95 3.06 6.76
CA TYR A 5 -8.78 3.26 5.33
C TYR A 5 -8.48 1.92 4.68
N LYS A 6 -9.23 1.58 3.64
CA LYS A 6 -8.94 0.47 2.74
C LYS A 6 -8.03 0.98 1.63
N CYS A 7 -6.77 0.54 1.63
CA CYS A 7 -5.80 0.87 0.60
C CYS A 7 -5.58 -0.35 -0.30
N LEU A 8 -5.65 -0.17 -1.62
CA LEU A 8 -5.27 -1.21 -2.58
C LEU A 8 -3.82 -0.99 -2.97
N VAL A 9 -2.95 -1.95 -2.65
CA VAL A 9 -1.52 -1.87 -2.96
C VAL A 9 -1.14 -2.91 -4.02
N LYS A 10 -0.23 -2.54 -4.94
CA LYS A 10 0.40 -3.50 -5.83
C LYS A 10 1.56 -4.18 -5.12
N PHE A 11 1.53 -5.51 -5.15
CA PHE A 11 2.54 -6.40 -4.64
C PHE A 11 3.02 -7.29 -5.79
N GLY A 12 4.32 -7.45 -6.01
CA GLY A 12 4.76 -8.29 -7.11
C GLY A 12 6.25 -8.22 -7.40
N HIS A 13 6.68 -9.00 -8.39
CA HIS A 13 8.02 -8.95 -8.92
C HIS A 13 7.98 -8.18 -10.24
N ALA A 14 8.45 -6.93 -10.25
CA ALA A 14 8.43 -6.10 -11.46
C ALA A 14 9.23 -6.72 -12.63
N GLY A 15 10.07 -7.73 -12.36
CA GLY A 15 10.79 -8.51 -13.37
C GLY A 15 9.99 -9.64 -14.05
N SER A 16 8.89 -10.13 -13.46
CA SER A 16 8.10 -11.23 -14.04
C SER A 16 6.80 -10.77 -14.74
N GLY A 17 6.52 -9.46 -14.77
CA GLY A 17 5.25 -8.92 -15.30
C GLY A 17 4.01 -9.28 -14.47
N LYS A 18 4.16 -10.09 -13.42
CA LYS A 18 3.09 -10.50 -12.52
C LYS A 18 3.07 -9.58 -11.30
N TYR A 19 2.02 -8.78 -11.21
CA TYR A 19 1.65 -8.03 -10.02
C TYR A 19 0.33 -8.58 -9.48
N LEU A 20 0.19 -8.51 -8.17
CA LEU A 20 -0.97 -8.90 -7.41
C LEU A 20 -1.46 -7.67 -6.67
N GLU A 21 -2.77 -7.45 -6.71
CA GLU A 21 -3.40 -6.34 -6.01
C GLU A 21 -3.92 -6.85 -4.67
N MET A 22 -3.46 -6.24 -3.58
CA MET A 22 -3.81 -6.65 -2.23
C MET A 22 -4.49 -5.51 -1.48
N PRO A 23 -5.72 -5.69 -0.99
CA PRO A 23 -6.33 -4.72 -0.10
C PRO A 23 -5.70 -4.82 1.30
N ILE A 24 -5.32 -3.67 1.86
CA ILE A 24 -4.85 -3.53 3.24
C ILE A 24 -5.73 -2.52 3.97
N PHE A 25 -5.92 -2.74 5.27
CA PHE A 25 -6.73 -1.87 6.12
C PHE A 25 -5.81 -1.15 7.11
N ILE A 26 -5.79 0.17 7.06
CA ILE A 26 -4.92 1.00 7.88
C ILE A 26 -5.77 1.94 8.72
N ARG A 27 -5.54 1.93 10.02
CA ARG A 27 -6.06 2.97 10.92
C ARG A 27 -5.21 4.22 10.78
N ALA A 28 -5.84 5.34 10.48
CA ALA A 28 -5.16 6.64 10.38
C ALA A 28 -6.09 7.80 10.73
N ARG A 29 -5.53 8.95 11.07
CA ARG A 29 -6.29 10.17 11.36
C ARG A 29 -6.83 10.85 10.11
N ASN A 30 -6.13 10.73 9.00
CA ASN A 30 -6.49 11.33 7.72
C ASN A 30 -5.94 10.49 6.56
N ILE A 31 -6.36 10.82 5.34
CA ILE A 31 -6.00 10.10 4.12
C ILE A 31 -4.49 10.15 3.83
N MET A 32 -3.80 11.23 4.20
CA MET A 32 -2.36 11.39 4.01
C MET A 32 -1.57 10.45 4.94
N GLU A 33 -1.96 10.37 6.22
CA GLU A 33 -1.35 9.45 7.19
C GLU A 33 -1.58 7.99 6.79
N ALA A 34 -2.77 7.68 6.24
CA ALA A 34 -3.05 6.34 5.68
C ALA A 34 -2.21 6.05 4.42
N LEU A 35 -2.00 7.02 3.54
CA LEU A 35 -1.15 6.89 2.35
C LEU A 35 0.31 6.63 2.74
N GLU A 36 0.86 7.41 3.68
CA GLU A 36 2.24 7.22 4.15
C GLU A 36 2.46 5.84 4.77
N ARG A 37 1.50 5.39 5.59
CA ARG A 37 1.51 4.04 6.17
C ARG A 37 1.39 2.96 5.08
N ALA A 38 0.54 3.17 4.08
CA ALA A 38 0.34 2.23 2.98
C ALA A 38 1.61 2.08 2.12
N LYS A 39 2.32 3.17 1.84
CA LYS A 39 3.61 3.15 1.13
C LYS A 39 4.68 2.37 1.90
N ARG A 40 4.68 2.44 3.24
CA ARG A 40 5.61 1.67 4.09
C ARG A 40 5.22 0.19 4.21
N PHE A 41 4.00 -0.18 3.84
CA PHE A 41 3.50 -1.54 3.98
C PHE A 41 4.07 -2.42 2.85
N ARG A 42 5.14 -3.18 3.15
CA ARG A 42 5.83 -4.17 2.27
C ARG A 42 5.78 -3.85 0.76
N GLY A 43 6.84 -3.25 0.21
CA GLY A 43 6.92 -2.86 -1.20
C GLY A 43 7.18 -3.99 -2.21
N VAL A 44 6.96 -3.66 -3.49
CA VAL A 44 7.21 -4.49 -4.69
C VAL A 44 8.68 -4.92 -4.73
N LYS A 45 8.95 -6.22 -4.88
CA LYS A 45 10.32 -6.76 -4.96
C LYS A 45 10.86 -6.59 -6.39
N LYS A 46 11.93 -5.83 -6.56
CA LYS A 46 12.88 -6.02 -7.67
C LYS A 46 14.29 -5.83 -7.13
N GLY A 47 15.02 -6.93 -6.94
CA GLY A 47 16.47 -6.93 -6.70
C GLY A 47 17.01 -6.28 -5.41
N ASN A 48 16.23 -5.47 -4.69
CA ASN A 48 16.60 -4.91 -3.39
C ASN A 48 15.32 -4.72 -2.58
N LEU A 49 15.13 -5.57 -1.57
CA LEU A 49 14.00 -5.44 -0.66
C LEU A 49 14.07 -4.05 0.01
N TYR A 50 12.92 -3.40 0.19
CA TYR A 50 12.72 -2.27 1.12
C TYR A 50 13.01 -0.84 0.63
N ARG A 51 13.55 -0.59 -0.58
CA ARG A 51 13.91 0.78 -0.98
C ARG A 51 12.81 1.61 -1.64
N THR A 52 11.87 0.95 -2.33
CA THR A 52 10.72 1.59 -2.97
C THR A 52 9.46 1.02 -2.35
N GLY A 53 8.74 1.85 -1.60
CA GLY A 53 7.50 1.47 -0.93
C GLY A 53 6.46 0.84 -1.85
N ALA A 54 5.40 0.27 -1.28
CA ALA A 54 4.31 -0.29 -2.09
C ALA A 54 3.63 0.81 -2.92
N SER A 55 3.33 0.51 -4.18
CA SER A 55 2.53 1.39 -5.02
C SER A 55 1.07 1.31 -4.58
N VAL A 56 0.58 2.37 -3.96
CA VAL A 56 -0.82 2.53 -3.58
C VAL A 56 -1.61 2.91 -4.83
N LEU A 57 -2.56 2.08 -5.23
CA LEU A 57 -3.45 2.33 -6.36
C LEU A 57 -4.67 3.12 -5.97
N GLN A 58 -5.23 2.80 -4.81
CA GLN A 58 -6.49 3.36 -4.36
C GLN A 58 -6.50 3.44 -2.83
N ILE A 59 -7.15 4.47 -2.32
CA ILE A 59 -7.37 4.65 -0.89
C ILE A 59 -8.79 5.14 -0.67
N ASN A 60 -9.58 4.35 0.06
CA ASN A 60 -10.96 4.67 0.40
C ASN A 60 -11.13 4.64 1.91
N GLN A 61 -11.92 5.55 2.46
CA GLN A 61 -12.33 5.46 3.85
C GLN A 61 -13.32 4.29 4.00
N ALA A 62 -12.96 3.31 4.81
CA ALA A 62 -13.87 2.27 5.26
C ALA A 62 -14.62 2.88 6.45
N SER A 63 -15.89 3.22 6.19
CA SER A 63 -16.75 4.04 7.04
C SER A 63 -16.74 3.66 8.52
#